data_AF-V7HGF9-F1
#
_entry.id   AF-V7HGF9-F1
#
_cell.length_a   1.000
_cell.length_b   1.000
_cell.length_c   1.000
_cell.angle_alpha   90.00
_cell.angle_beta   90.00
_cell.angle_gamma   90.00
#
_symmetry.space_group_name_H-M   'P 1'
#
loop_
_entity.id
_entity.type
_entity.pdbx_description
1 polymer ?
#
loop_
_entity_poly.entity_id
_entity_poly.type
_entity_poly.pdbx_seq_one_letter_code
_entity_poly.pdbx_strand_id
1 'polypeptide(L)'
;MSNSDQLKELKTAARNIAHAKRIKHVGALEVVAQALGYPHWNALANANKKGWRPSPEDLATAEALVLAENPLISIDTDPWSALGADRFEGELQGHSYRVSTQADDVRMWGRGWELTLPEAPLAPPRFRVTDRRLRANPIDGTDFRNAALDVASGWRKLVHARIASDWPRRSTVPDSAGRAEHPLGHGVSDIWFCLHCDRSSTGVEIAANLFHCPHCLASPLDIHASPWWLGAAAK
;
A
#
# COMPACT_ATOMS: atom_id res chain seq x y z
N MET A 1 2.47 31.20 9.18
CA MET A 1 3.33 30.00 9.23
C MET A 1 4.74 30.44 9.57
N SER A 2 5.37 29.80 10.55
CA SER A 2 6.76 30.07 10.93
C SER A 2 7.74 29.34 10.02
N ASN A 3 9.00 29.78 9.99
CA ASN A 3 10.07 29.14 9.21
C ASN A 3 10.30 27.66 9.57
N SER A 4 9.95 27.25 10.80
CA SER A 4 10.03 25.85 11.24
C SER A 4 8.92 24.99 10.63
N ASP A 5 7.82 25.60 10.23
CA ASP A 5 6.63 24.89 9.75
C ASP A 5 6.81 24.40 8.31
N GLN A 6 7.43 25.20 7.44
CA GLN A 6 7.64 24.82 6.04
C GLN A 6 8.62 23.65 5.85
N LEU A 7 9.73 23.62 6.62
CA LEU A 7 10.64 22.46 6.57
C LEU A 7 9.97 21.21 7.17
N LYS A 8 9.05 21.39 8.13
CA LYS A 8 8.25 20.30 8.69
C LYS A 8 7.26 19.75 7.66
N GLU A 9 6.72 20.59 6.77
CA GLU A 9 5.89 20.15 5.65
C GLU A 9 6.68 19.27 4.67
N LEU A 10 7.88 19.67 4.26
CA LEU A 10 8.74 18.82 3.40
C LEU A 10 9.07 17.47 4.06
N LYS A 11 9.34 17.46 5.37
CA LYS A 11 9.52 16.20 6.12
C LYS A 11 8.24 15.37 6.20
N THR A 12 7.08 16.02 6.28
CA THR A 12 5.78 15.34 6.28
C THR A 12 5.52 14.70 4.92
N ALA A 13 5.80 15.40 3.83
CA ALA A 13 5.74 14.85 2.48
C ALA A 13 6.66 13.62 2.33
N ALA A 14 7.92 13.73 2.75
CA ALA A 14 8.85 12.60 2.74
C ALA A 14 8.36 11.41 3.58
N ARG A 15 7.76 11.66 4.75
CA ARG A 15 7.15 10.61 5.57
C ARG A 15 6.02 9.90 4.82
N ASN A 16 5.13 10.66 4.19
CA ASN A 16 4.00 10.11 3.44
C ASN A 16 4.47 9.27 2.24
N ILE A 17 5.47 9.74 1.49
CA ILE A 17 6.13 8.97 0.42
C ILE A 17 6.76 7.69 0.99
N ALA A 18 7.43 7.77 2.13
CA ALA A 18 8.05 6.61 2.75
C ALA A 18 7.03 5.53 3.13
N HIS A 19 5.85 5.93 3.61
CA HIS A 19 4.76 5.01 3.93
C HIS A 19 4.18 4.38 2.66
N ALA A 20 3.81 5.20 1.67
CA ALA A 20 3.26 4.76 0.40
C ALA A 20 4.15 3.72 -0.31
N LYS A 21 5.46 3.99 -0.36
CA LYS A 21 6.46 3.12 -1.00
C LYS A 21 6.99 2.01 -0.10
N ARG A 22 6.61 1.99 1.20
CA ARG A 22 7.13 1.08 2.24
C ARG A 22 8.67 1.09 2.34
N ILE A 23 9.27 2.29 2.31
CA ILE A 23 10.73 2.48 2.38
C ILE A 23 11.18 3.14 3.69
N LYS A 24 12.50 3.27 3.87
CA LYS A 24 13.08 4.06 4.96
C LYS A 24 12.85 5.55 4.70
N HIS A 25 12.54 6.30 5.76
CA HIS A 25 12.28 7.75 5.67
C HIS A 25 13.44 8.51 5.04
N VAL A 26 14.69 8.11 5.30
CA VAL A 26 15.88 8.70 4.67
C VAL A 26 15.81 8.64 3.15
N GLY A 27 15.41 7.49 2.57
CA GLY A 27 15.28 7.36 1.12
C GLY A 27 14.23 8.30 0.53
N ALA A 28 13.11 8.53 1.24
CA ALA A 28 12.10 9.48 0.80
C ALA A 28 12.52 10.94 0.95
N LEU A 29 13.35 11.26 1.95
CA LEU A 29 13.96 12.59 2.08
C LEU A 29 14.89 12.91 0.90
N GLU A 30 15.61 11.92 0.38
CA GLU A 30 16.43 12.09 -0.83
C GLU A 30 15.57 12.39 -2.07
N VAL A 31 14.43 11.71 -2.22
CA VAL A 31 13.48 11.97 -3.33
C VAL A 31 12.99 13.41 -3.30
N VAL A 32 12.55 13.90 -2.14
CA VAL A 32 12.10 15.29 -1.99
C VAL A 32 13.24 16.27 -2.27
N ALA A 33 14.44 16.04 -1.74
CA ALA A 33 15.57 16.94 -1.97
C ALA A 33 15.93 17.04 -3.46
N GLN A 34 15.97 15.91 -4.17
CA GLN A 34 16.29 15.85 -5.59
C GLN A 34 15.25 16.56 -6.46
N ALA A 35 13.97 16.41 -6.13
CA ALA A 35 12.90 17.10 -6.84
C ALA A 35 12.97 18.63 -6.68
N LEU A 36 13.49 19.11 -5.55
CA LEU A 36 13.72 20.53 -5.27
C LEU A 36 15.10 21.03 -5.77
N GLY A 37 15.80 20.22 -6.58
CA GLY A 37 17.09 20.60 -7.18
C GLY A 37 18.31 20.45 -6.27
N TYR A 38 18.18 19.81 -5.10
CA TYR A 38 19.30 19.53 -4.21
C TYR A 38 19.83 18.10 -4.41
N PRO A 39 21.15 17.87 -4.35
CA PRO A 39 21.72 16.54 -4.59
C PRO A 39 21.30 15.49 -3.56
N HIS A 40 21.09 15.92 -2.30
CA HIS A 40 20.67 15.07 -1.20
C HIS A 40 20.06 15.91 -0.06
N TRP A 41 19.32 15.27 0.85
CA TRP A 41 18.61 15.95 1.95
C TRP A 41 19.51 16.82 2.82
N ASN A 42 20.73 16.36 3.12
CA ASN A 42 21.67 17.16 3.93
C ASN A 42 22.05 18.49 3.26
N ALA A 43 22.09 18.57 1.92
CA ALA A 43 22.39 19.81 1.20
C ALA A 43 21.23 20.80 1.34
N LEU A 44 19.99 20.32 1.16
CA LEU A 44 18.78 21.10 1.39
C LEU A 44 18.69 21.60 2.83
N ALA A 45 18.91 20.73 3.81
CA ALA A 45 18.88 21.09 5.23
C ALA A 45 19.94 22.13 5.58
N ASN A 46 21.14 22.03 4.99
CA ASN A 46 22.19 23.03 5.17
C ASN A 46 21.86 24.36 4.48
N ALA A 47 21.25 24.34 3.29
CA ALA A 47 20.75 25.55 2.64
C ALA A 47 19.68 26.24 3.50
N ASN A 48 18.78 25.47 4.10
CA ASN A 48 17.78 25.99 5.04
C ASN A 48 18.43 26.66 6.26
N LYS A 49 19.46 26.04 6.85
CA LYS A 49 20.25 26.67 7.93
C LYS A 49 20.92 27.97 7.48
N LYS A 50 21.31 28.08 6.20
CA LYS A 50 21.92 29.28 5.58
C LYS A 50 20.90 30.33 5.12
N GLY A 51 19.60 30.13 5.39
CA GLY A 51 18.56 31.13 5.12
C GLY A 51 17.66 30.82 3.93
N TRP A 52 17.93 29.78 3.14
CA TRP A 52 16.98 29.34 2.11
C TRP A 52 15.68 28.86 2.76
N ARG A 53 14.54 29.12 2.12
CA ARG A 53 13.22 28.67 2.59
C ARG A 53 12.48 28.05 1.42
N PRO A 54 11.67 27.00 1.66
CA PRO A 54 10.78 26.48 0.64
C PRO A 54 9.82 27.58 0.17
N SER A 55 9.78 27.80 -1.12
CA SER A 55 8.75 28.60 -1.78
C SER A 55 7.41 27.84 -1.81
N PRO A 56 6.29 28.52 -2.11
CA PRO A 56 5.03 27.82 -2.38
C PRO A 56 5.13 26.78 -3.51
N GLU A 57 5.97 27.04 -4.52
CA GLU A 57 6.22 26.10 -5.63
C GLU A 57 7.00 24.86 -5.17
N ASP A 58 7.97 25.01 -4.27
CA ASP A 58 8.69 23.88 -3.66
C ASP A 58 7.73 22.99 -2.85
N LEU A 59 6.81 23.61 -2.10
CA LEU A 59 5.80 22.89 -1.32
C LEU A 59 4.80 22.17 -2.23
N ALA A 60 4.32 22.83 -3.28
CA ALA A 60 3.45 22.23 -4.29
C ALA A 60 4.14 21.07 -5.03
N THR A 61 5.44 21.19 -5.30
CA THR A 61 6.24 20.09 -5.88
C THR A 61 6.29 18.89 -4.93
N ALA A 62 6.54 19.11 -3.64
CA ALA A 62 6.55 18.04 -2.66
C ALA A 62 5.18 17.39 -2.49
N GLU A 63 4.10 18.18 -2.51
CA GLU A 63 2.72 17.67 -2.48
C GLU A 63 2.38 16.84 -3.73
N ALA A 64 2.77 17.32 -4.92
CA ALA A 64 2.58 16.59 -6.16
C ALA A 64 3.31 15.23 -6.16
N LEU A 65 4.50 15.14 -5.56
CA LEU A 65 5.20 13.86 -5.38
C LEU A 65 4.42 12.91 -4.47
N VAL A 66 3.86 13.42 -3.37
CA VAL A 66 3.05 12.61 -2.45
C VAL A 66 1.82 12.07 -3.18
N LEU A 67 1.11 12.92 -3.93
CA LEU A 67 -0.06 12.53 -4.71
C LEU A 67 0.27 11.58 -5.86
N ALA A 68 1.45 11.70 -6.47
CA ALA A 68 1.89 10.77 -7.51
C ALA A 68 2.13 9.36 -6.94
N GLU A 69 2.67 9.26 -5.72
CA GLU A 69 2.97 7.98 -5.07
C GLU A 69 1.76 7.36 -4.36
N ASN A 70 0.91 8.20 -3.77
CA ASN A 70 -0.34 7.80 -3.15
C ASN A 70 -1.45 8.81 -3.50
N PRO A 71 -2.10 8.66 -4.66
CA PRO A 71 -3.19 9.55 -5.07
C PRO A 71 -4.43 9.39 -4.20
N LEU A 72 -4.47 8.37 -3.33
CA LEU A 72 -5.57 8.09 -2.40
C LEU A 72 -5.32 8.66 -1.00
N ILE A 73 -4.20 9.36 -0.82
CA ILE A 73 -3.86 9.94 0.48
C ILE A 73 -4.92 10.97 0.88
N SER A 74 -5.45 10.84 2.09
CA SER A 74 -6.46 11.75 2.65
C SER A 74 -7.81 11.79 1.92
N ILE A 75 -8.14 10.76 1.11
CA ILE A 75 -9.48 10.63 0.55
C ILE A 75 -10.39 9.96 1.58
N ASP A 76 -11.24 10.77 2.23
CA ASP A 76 -12.23 10.33 3.22
C ASP A 76 -13.52 9.75 2.59
N THR A 77 -13.66 9.85 1.26
CA THR A 77 -14.82 9.35 0.48
C THR A 77 -14.46 8.07 -0.28
N ASP A 78 -15.38 7.52 -1.10
CA ASP A 78 -15.03 6.45 -2.03
C ASP A 78 -13.87 6.91 -2.93
N PRO A 79 -12.65 6.40 -2.73
CA PRO A 79 -11.49 6.99 -3.38
C PRO A 79 -11.49 6.77 -4.90
N TRP A 80 -12.37 5.90 -5.37
CA TRP A 80 -12.53 5.58 -6.78
C TRP A 80 -13.40 6.65 -7.44
N SER A 81 -14.50 7.06 -6.81
CA SER A 81 -15.25 8.22 -7.29
C SER A 81 -14.42 9.53 -7.39
N ALA A 82 -13.40 9.70 -6.54
CA ALA A 82 -12.59 10.92 -6.45
C ALA A 82 -11.51 11.06 -7.55
N LEU A 83 -11.03 9.96 -8.13
CA LEU A 83 -9.97 9.98 -9.14
C LEU A 83 -10.47 10.21 -10.58
N GLY A 84 -11.79 10.22 -10.79
CA GLY A 84 -12.41 10.36 -12.12
C GLY A 84 -12.75 9.01 -12.77
N ALA A 85 -13.95 8.90 -13.37
CA ALA A 85 -14.48 7.64 -13.90
C ALA A 85 -13.61 7.01 -15.00
N ASP A 86 -12.89 7.81 -15.76
CA ASP A 86 -11.94 7.40 -16.81
C ASP A 86 -10.77 6.59 -16.28
N ARG A 87 -10.42 6.74 -15.00
CA ARG A 87 -9.41 5.91 -14.35
C ARG A 87 -9.92 4.47 -14.10
N PHE A 88 -11.22 4.30 -13.95
CA PHE A 88 -11.84 3.02 -13.56
C PHE A 88 -12.32 2.20 -14.74
N GLU A 89 -12.22 2.73 -15.95
CA GLU A 89 -12.62 2.05 -17.17
C GLU A 89 -11.46 2.07 -18.17
N GLY A 90 -11.44 1.10 -19.08
CA GLY A 90 -10.43 1.07 -20.12
C GLY A 90 -10.66 -0.05 -21.11
N GLU A 91 -9.70 -0.25 -22.00
CA GLU A 91 -9.71 -1.34 -22.97
C GLU A 91 -8.44 -2.18 -22.81
N LEU A 92 -8.61 -3.50 -22.85
CA LEU A 92 -7.54 -4.47 -22.81
C LEU A 92 -7.72 -5.43 -23.98
N GLN A 93 -6.81 -5.39 -24.96
CA GLN A 93 -6.83 -6.28 -26.13
C GLN A 93 -8.21 -6.29 -26.85
N GLY A 94 -8.84 -5.13 -27.04
CA GLY A 94 -10.17 -5.04 -27.67
C GLY A 94 -11.36 -5.32 -26.75
N HIS A 95 -11.13 -5.56 -25.45
CA HIS A 95 -12.18 -5.79 -24.46
C HIS A 95 -12.23 -4.67 -23.43
N SER A 96 -13.39 -4.01 -23.34
CA SER A 96 -13.61 -3.02 -22.28
C SER A 96 -13.61 -3.68 -20.90
N TYR A 97 -13.03 -3.00 -19.92
CA TYR A 97 -13.02 -3.41 -18.53
C TYR A 97 -13.43 -2.27 -17.61
N ARG A 98 -13.79 -2.63 -16.38
CA ARG A 98 -13.95 -1.75 -15.24
C ARG A 98 -13.10 -2.23 -14.07
N VAL A 99 -12.69 -1.32 -13.19
CA VAL A 99 -11.99 -1.61 -11.93
C VAL A 99 -12.71 -0.95 -10.77
N SER A 100 -12.80 -1.65 -9.65
CA SER A 100 -13.28 -1.13 -8.36
C SER A 100 -12.55 -1.82 -7.21
N THR A 101 -12.78 -1.35 -6.00
CA THR A 101 -12.41 -2.05 -4.78
C THR A 101 -13.62 -2.46 -3.99
N GLN A 102 -13.53 -3.62 -3.34
CA GLN A 102 -14.54 -4.10 -2.41
C GLN A 102 -13.84 -4.67 -1.18
N ALA A 103 -13.98 -4.02 -0.03
CA ALA A 103 -13.22 -4.37 1.18
C ALA A 103 -11.71 -4.50 0.87
N ASP A 104 -11.17 -3.52 0.14
CA ASP A 104 -9.76 -3.44 -0.29
C ASP A 104 -9.24 -4.54 -1.23
N ASP A 105 -10.07 -5.52 -1.58
CA ASP A 105 -9.83 -6.38 -2.74
C ASP A 105 -10.03 -5.57 -4.02
N VAL A 106 -9.07 -5.63 -4.95
CA VAL A 106 -9.21 -5.04 -6.28
C VAL A 106 -9.99 -5.99 -7.17
N ARG A 107 -11.09 -5.49 -7.74
CA ARG A 107 -11.92 -6.22 -8.70
C ARG A 107 -11.84 -5.54 -10.05
N MET A 108 -11.43 -6.30 -11.06
CA MET A 108 -11.44 -5.90 -12.46
C MET A 108 -12.39 -6.82 -13.21
N TRP A 109 -13.31 -6.28 -14.00
CA TRP A 109 -14.29 -7.10 -14.72
C TRP A 109 -14.62 -6.52 -16.09
N GLY A 110 -15.09 -7.37 -16.97
CA GLY A 110 -15.58 -7.02 -18.29
C GLY A 110 -16.68 -7.97 -18.71
N ARG A 111 -17.01 -7.98 -20.01
CA ARG A 111 -18.05 -8.87 -20.53
C ARG A 111 -17.66 -10.34 -20.34
N GLY A 112 -18.34 -11.01 -19.41
CA GLY A 112 -18.24 -12.44 -19.18
C GLY A 112 -17.07 -12.87 -18.29
N TRP A 113 -16.26 -11.96 -17.76
CA TRP A 113 -15.12 -12.30 -16.90
C TRP A 113 -14.92 -11.35 -15.73
N GLU A 114 -14.21 -11.84 -14.72
CA GLU A 114 -13.80 -11.10 -13.54
C GLU A 114 -12.42 -11.60 -13.07
N LEU A 115 -11.58 -10.67 -12.66
CA LEU A 115 -10.35 -10.86 -11.90
C LEU A 115 -10.53 -10.18 -10.54
N THR A 116 -10.26 -10.92 -9.46
CA THR A 116 -10.11 -10.36 -8.12
C THR A 116 -8.68 -10.54 -7.65
N LEU A 117 -8.02 -9.45 -7.24
CA LEU A 117 -6.79 -9.48 -6.49
C LEU A 117 -7.10 -9.20 -5.02
N PRO A 118 -6.94 -10.18 -4.13
CA PRO A 118 -7.21 -9.94 -2.73
C PRO A 118 -6.23 -8.93 -2.13
N GLU A 119 -6.67 -8.25 -1.06
CA GLU A 119 -5.88 -7.27 -0.31
C GLU A 119 -4.54 -7.87 0.15
N ALA A 120 -4.58 -9.07 0.75
CA ALA A 120 -3.40 -9.79 1.22
C ALA A 120 -2.37 -10.03 0.09
N PRO A 121 -1.14 -9.50 0.20
CA PRO A 121 -0.10 -9.65 -0.84
C PRO A 121 0.19 -11.09 -1.29
N LEU A 122 0.18 -12.05 -0.37
CA LEU A 122 0.43 -13.47 -0.63
C LEU A 122 -0.81 -14.23 -1.15
N ALA A 123 -1.98 -13.61 -1.15
CA ALA A 123 -3.17 -14.24 -1.69
C ALA A 123 -3.11 -14.30 -3.23
N PRO A 124 -3.41 -15.46 -3.85
CA PRO A 124 -3.33 -15.60 -5.28
C PRO A 124 -4.47 -14.83 -5.98
N PRO A 125 -4.24 -14.38 -7.23
CA PRO A 125 -5.30 -13.83 -8.07
C PRO A 125 -6.41 -14.86 -8.30
N ARG A 126 -7.66 -14.38 -8.36
CA ARG A 126 -8.83 -15.22 -8.61
C ARG A 126 -9.49 -14.79 -9.90
N PHE A 127 -9.52 -15.69 -10.88
CA PHE A 127 -10.20 -15.49 -12.15
C PHE A 127 -11.55 -16.21 -12.17
N ARG A 128 -12.55 -15.58 -12.76
CA ARG A 128 -13.90 -16.16 -12.90
C ARG A 128 -14.49 -15.86 -14.26
N VAL A 129 -15.16 -16.86 -14.83
CA VAL A 129 -16.09 -16.69 -15.94
C VAL A 129 -17.46 -16.32 -15.36
N THR A 130 -17.92 -15.11 -15.64
CA THR A 130 -19.20 -14.58 -15.14
C THR A 130 -20.36 -14.80 -16.11
N ASP A 131 -20.07 -15.02 -17.39
CA ASP A 131 -21.06 -15.44 -18.39
C ASP A 131 -20.57 -16.67 -19.16
N ARG A 132 -21.13 -17.83 -18.83
CA ARG A 132 -20.80 -19.12 -19.47
C ARG A 132 -21.39 -19.26 -20.88
N ARG A 133 -22.28 -18.35 -21.30
CA ARG A 133 -22.84 -18.35 -22.66
C ARG A 133 -21.86 -17.77 -23.68
N LEU A 134 -20.88 -16.98 -23.22
CA LEU A 134 -19.80 -16.46 -24.04
C LEU A 134 -18.81 -17.60 -24.37
N ARG A 135 -18.89 -18.13 -25.59
CA ARG A 135 -18.10 -19.30 -26.01
C ARG A 135 -16.59 -19.06 -26.08
N ALA A 136 -16.17 -17.82 -26.36
CA ALA A 136 -14.78 -17.41 -26.43
C ALA A 136 -14.56 -16.31 -25.39
N ASN A 137 -14.25 -16.72 -24.16
CA ASN A 137 -14.02 -15.79 -23.08
C ASN A 137 -12.55 -15.33 -23.08
N PRO A 138 -12.25 -14.02 -23.07
CA PRO A 138 -10.87 -13.56 -23.07
C PRO A 138 -10.08 -14.07 -21.85
N ILE A 139 -10.75 -14.32 -20.72
CA ILE A 139 -10.10 -14.82 -19.50
C ILE A 139 -9.60 -16.26 -19.62
N ASP A 140 -9.90 -16.99 -20.69
CA ASP A 140 -9.32 -18.31 -20.95
C ASP A 140 -7.90 -18.20 -21.55
N GLY A 141 -7.55 -17.05 -22.13
CA GLY A 141 -6.23 -16.78 -22.70
C GLY A 141 -5.20 -16.35 -21.65
N THR A 142 -4.01 -16.94 -21.69
CA THR A 142 -2.91 -16.60 -20.76
C THR A 142 -2.43 -15.15 -20.95
N ASP A 143 -2.30 -14.69 -22.19
CA ASP A 143 -1.85 -13.32 -22.49
C ASP A 143 -2.83 -12.27 -21.95
N PHE A 144 -4.14 -12.53 -22.08
CA PHE A 144 -5.16 -11.66 -21.52
C PHE A 144 -5.12 -11.65 -19.99
N ARG A 145 -4.97 -12.83 -19.35
CA ARG A 145 -4.82 -12.92 -17.88
C ARG A 145 -3.63 -12.11 -17.39
N ASN A 146 -2.48 -12.22 -18.05
CA ASN A 146 -1.28 -11.49 -17.66
C ASN A 146 -1.49 -9.98 -17.80
N ALA A 147 -2.05 -9.53 -18.93
CA ALA A 147 -2.31 -8.11 -19.14
C ALA A 147 -3.35 -7.54 -18.14
N ALA A 148 -4.37 -8.34 -17.78
CA ALA A 148 -5.34 -7.96 -16.75
C ALA A 148 -4.70 -7.90 -15.36
N LEU A 149 -3.80 -8.85 -15.04
CA LEU A 149 -3.03 -8.85 -13.79
C LEU A 149 -2.14 -7.62 -13.66
N ASP A 150 -1.49 -7.17 -14.73
CA ASP A 150 -0.64 -5.98 -14.70
C ASP A 150 -1.44 -4.72 -14.35
N VAL A 151 -2.59 -4.53 -15.02
CA VAL A 151 -3.51 -3.43 -14.73
C VAL A 151 -4.01 -3.49 -13.28
N ALA A 152 -4.57 -4.64 -12.88
CA ALA A 152 -5.10 -4.81 -11.52
C ALA A 152 -4.01 -4.68 -10.45
N SER A 153 -2.77 -5.10 -10.74
CA SER A 153 -1.64 -4.95 -9.82
C SER A 153 -1.24 -3.49 -9.62
N GLY A 154 -1.35 -2.66 -10.65
CA GLY A 154 -1.22 -1.21 -10.53
C GLY A 154 -2.21 -0.64 -9.52
N TRP A 155 -3.48 -1.01 -9.64
CA TRP A 155 -4.53 -0.62 -8.70
C TRP A 155 -4.29 -1.15 -7.28
N ARG A 156 -3.85 -2.40 -7.15
CA ARG A 156 -3.55 -3.00 -5.84
C ARG A 156 -2.42 -2.26 -5.12
N LYS A 157 -1.40 -1.78 -5.85
CA LYS A 157 -0.33 -0.95 -5.27
C LYS A 157 -0.89 0.33 -4.66
N LEU A 158 -1.88 0.97 -5.29
CA LEU A 158 -2.51 2.18 -4.76
C LEU A 158 -3.31 1.89 -3.47
N VAL A 159 -4.10 0.81 -3.46
CA VAL A 159 -4.80 0.36 -2.24
C VAL A 159 -3.81 0.10 -1.11
N HIS A 160 -2.73 -0.60 -1.42
CA HIS A 160 -1.65 -0.93 -0.49
C HIS A 160 -0.91 0.30 0.04
N ALA A 161 -0.77 1.34 -0.76
CA ALA A 161 -0.17 2.62 -0.35
C ALA A 161 -1.10 3.41 0.57
N ARG A 162 -2.42 3.40 0.30
CA ARG A 162 -3.45 3.96 1.17
C ARG A 162 -3.42 3.30 2.55
N ILE A 163 -3.55 1.97 2.60
CA ILE A 163 -3.47 1.18 3.84
C ILE A 163 -2.19 1.50 4.62
N ALA A 164 -1.03 1.51 3.94
CA ALA A 164 0.25 1.81 4.58
C ALA A 164 0.35 3.25 5.12
N SER A 165 -0.44 4.19 4.57
CA SER A 165 -0.49 5.57 5.05
C SER A 165 -1.37 5.71 6.30
N ASP A 166 -2.43 4.90 6.40
CA ASP A 166 -3.33 4.87 7.56
C ASP A 166 -2.70 4.14 8.77
N TRP A 167 -1.80 3.19 8.51
CA TRP A 167 -1.18 2.38 9.55
C TRP A 167 0.07 3.01 10.17
N PRO A 168 0.45 2.63 11.41
CA PRO A 168 1.76 2.92 11.94
C PRO A 168 2.86 2.44 10.99
N ARG A 169 3.92 3.25 10.82
CA ARG A 169 5.04 2.90 9.92
C ARG A 169 5.61 1.50 10.18
N ARG A 170 5.69 1.12 11.46
CA ARG A 170 6.24 -0.18 11.88
C ARG A 170 5.35 -1.37 11.54
N SER A 171 4.11 -1.14 11.10
CA SER A 171 3.21 -2.19 10.61
C SER A 171 3.57 -2.68 9.21
N THR A 172 4.21 -1.84 8.39
CA THR A 172 4.61 -2.18 7.01
C THR A 172 6.13 -2.19 6.83
N VAL A 173 6.88 -1.55 7.72
CA VAL A 173 8.34 -1.54 7.72
C VAL A 173 8.88 -1.82 9.13
N PRO A 174 9.16 -3.09 9.45
CA PRO A 174 9.73 -3.49 10.74
C PRO A 174 11.02 -2.75 11.09
N ASP A 175 11.36 -2.71 12.37
CA ASP A 175 12.63 -2.13 12.83
C ASP A 175 13.84 -3.03 12.53
N SER A 176 15.04 -2.57 12.91
CA SER A 176 16.28 -3.32 12.67
C SER A 176 16.37 -4.65 13.44
N ALA A 177 15.53 -4.84 14.47
CA ALA A 177 15.41 -6.10 15.20
C ALA A 177 14.29 -6.99 14.62
N GLY A 178 13.67 -6.60 13.51
CA GLY A 178 12.57 -7.34 12.89
C GLY A 178 11.22 -7.15 13.60
N ARG A 179 11.11 -6.22 14.55
CA ARG A 179 9.86 -5.98 15.27
C ARG A 179 8.91 -5.15 14.42
N ALA A 180 7.70 -5.67 14.27
CA ALA A 180 6.58 -4.99 13.63
C ALA A 180 5.60 -4.48 14.70
N GLU A 181 4.84 -3.45 14.36
CA GLU A 181 3.76 -2.90 15.21
C GLU A 181 2.42 -3.33 14.63
N HIS A 182 1.51 -3.84 15.46
CA HIS A 182 0.19 -4.25 14.97
C HIS A 182 -0.61 -3.02 14.50
N PRO A 183 -1.23 -3.05 13.30
CA PRO A 183 -1.95 -1.88 12.77
C PRO A 183 -3.17 -1.49 13.59
N LEU A 184 -3.79 -2.44 14.30
CA LEU A 184 -4.97 -2.21 15.15
C LEU A 184 -4.64 -1.98 16.64
N GLY A 185 -3.37 -1.69 16.97
CA GLY A 185 -2.97 -1.32 18.33
C GLY A 185 -2.69 -2.49 19.30
N HIS A 186 -2.43 -3.70 18.80
CA HIS A 186 -2.08 -4.89 19.61
C HIS A 186 -0.59 -5.02 19.96
N GLY A 187 0.12 -3.89 20.06
CA GLY A 187 1.51 -3.83 20.51
C GLY A 187 2.56 -4.03 19.41
N VAL A 188 3.80 -4.31 19.85
CA VAL A 188 4.99 -4.43 18.99
C VAL A 188 5.68 -5.75 19.30
N SER A 189 5.97 -6.55 18.27
CA SER A 189 6.59 -7.87 18.42
C SER A 189 7.40 -8.26 17.18
N ASP A 190 8.46 -9.05 17.38
CA ASP A 190 9.21 -9.75 16.33
C ASP A 190 8.59 -11.10 15.95
N ILE A 191 7.62 -11.60 16.72
CA ILE A 191 6.86 -12.82 16.46
C ILE A 191 5.36 -12.57 16.63
N TRP A 192 4.58 -13.09 15.69
CA TRP A 192 3.12 -12.96 15.65
C TRP A 192 2.47 -14.32 15.48
N PHE A 193 1.32 -14.53 16.10
CA PHE A 193 0.61 -15.80 16.15
C PHE A 193 -0.76 -15.64 15.50
N CYS A 194 -1.15 -16.62 14.67
CA CYS A 194 -2.45 -16.63 14.01
C CYS A 194 -3.47 -17.46 14.79
N LEU A 195 -4.61 -16.87 15.12
CA LEU A 195 -5.71 -17.53 15.83
C LEU A 195 -6.35 -18.70 15.05
N HIS A 196 -6.25 -18.70 13.72
CA HIS A 196 -6.92 -19.70 12.87
C HIS A 196 -6.11 -20.96 12.61
N CYS A 197 -4.78 -20.85 12.59
CA CYS A 197 -3.91 -21.95 12.20
C CYS A 197 -2.80 -22.25 13.21
N ASP A 198 -2.75 -21.51 14.31
CA ASP A 198 -1.83 -21.66 15.45
C ASP A 198 -0.34 -21.54 15.11
N ARG A 199 -0.02 -21.17 13.87
CA ARG A 199 1.35 -20.92 13.43
C ARG A 199 1.81 -19.53 13.84
N SER A 200 3.10 -19.43 14.10
CA SER A 200 3.80 -18.17 14.26
C SER A 200 4.43 -17.71 12.96
N SER A 201 4.55 -16.40 12.78
CA SER A 201 5.32 -15.77 11.71
C SER A 201 6.18 -14.65 12.30
N THR A 202 7.31 -14.37 11.66
CA THR A 202 8.16 -13.25 12.06
C THR A 202 7.48 -11.90 11.78
N GLY A 203 7.91 -10.85 12.47
CA GLY A 203 7.47 -9.48 12.21
C GLY A 203 7.75 -9.03 10.76
N VAL A 204 8.78 -9.58 10.13
CA VAL A 204 9.10 -9.32 8.71
C VAL A 204 8.09 -9.97 7.78
N GLU A 205 7.78 -11.26 7.98
CA GLU A 205 6.81 -11.98 7.16
C GLU A 205 5.39 -11.40 7.28
N ILE A 206 4.96 -11.07 8.50
CA ILE A 206 3.61 -10.56 8.75
C ILE A 206 3.45 -9.15 8.15
N ALA A 207 4.46 -8.28 8.30
CA ALA A 207 4.43 -6.92 7.74
C ALA A 207 4.45 -6.93 6.21
N ALA A 208 5.22 -7.84 5.60
CA ALA A 208 5.27 -8.01 4.16
C ALA A 208 3.90 -8.42 3.57
N ASN A 209 3.08 -9.13 4.35
CA ASN A 209 1.75 -9.58 3.97
C ASN A 209 0.61 -8.72 4.54
N LEU A 210 0.85 -7.44 4.85
CA LEU A 210 -0.16 -6.53 5.40
C LEU A 210 -0.89 -7.11 6.61
N PHE A 211 -0.12 -7.68 7.54
CA PHE A 211 -0.63 -8.33 8.75
C PHE A 211 -1.62 -9.48 8.53
N HIS A 212 -1.73 -10.01 7.31
CA HIS A 212 -2.45 -11.26 7.07
C HIS A 212 -1.54 -12.46 7.36
N CYS A 213 -2.09 -13.52 7.94
CA CYS A 213 -1.33 -14.76 8.19
C CYS A 213 -0.68 -15.28 6.89
N PRO A 214 0.65 -15.45 6.82
CA PRO A 214 1.32 -16.00 5.63
C PRO A 214 0.91 -17.43 5.27
N HIS A 215 0.29 -18.16 6.20
CA HIS A 215 -0.05 -19.57 6.03
C HIS A 215 -1.51 -19.82 5.65
N CYS A 216 -2.44 -19.08 6.25
CA CYS A 216 -3.88 -19.28 6.02
C CYS A 216 -4.62 -18.02 5.59
N LEU A 217 -3.92 -16.89 5.41
CA LEU A 217 -4.46 -15.60 4.99
C LEU A 217 -5.53 -15.03 5.95
N ALA A 218 -5.55 -15.46 7.21
CA ALA A 218 -6.38 -14.86 8.24
C ALA A 218 -6.10 -13.35 8.34
N SER A 219 -7.14 -12.59 8.65
CA SER A 219 -7.10 -11.13 8.66
C SER A 219 -6.24 -10.60 9.81
N PRO A 220 -5.81 -9.32 9.76
CA PRO A 220 -5.10 -8.68 10.87
C PRO A 220 -5.84 -8.76 12.22
N LEU A 221 -7.16 -8.88 12.23
CA LEU A 221 -7.94 -9.03 13.48
C LEU A 221 -7.58 -10.29 14.26
N ASP A 222 -7.07 -11.30 13.57
CA ASP A 222 -6.80 -12.63 14.09
C ASP A 222 -5.30 -12.89 14.33
N ILE A 223 -4.50 -11.83 14.26
CA ILE A 223 -3.06 -11.88 14.46
C ILE A 223 -2.71 -11.23 15.79
N HIS A 224 -1.99 -11.96 16.63
CA HIS A 224 -1.73 -11.55 18.01
C HIS A 224 -0.26 -11.70 18.39
N ALA A 225 0.23 -10.84 19.28
CA ALA A 225 1.60 -10.90 19.78
C ALA A 225 1.85 -12.07 20.76
N SER A 226 0.79 -12.72 21.24
CA SER A 226 0.87 -13.92 22.09
C SER A 226 -0.27 -14.90 21.77
N PRO A 227 -0.05 -16.21 21.88
CA PRO A 227 -1.05 -17.23 21.55
C PRO A 227 -1.91 -17.61 22.77
N TRP A 228 -2.56 -16.63 23.40
CA TRP A 228 -3.30 -16.83 24.66
C TRP A 228 -4.44 -17.87 24.58
N TRP A 229 -4.94 -18.16 23.37
CA TRP A 229 -6.00 -19.14 23.11
C TRP A 229 -5.52 -20.59 23.13
N LEU A 230 -4.21 -20.84 22.95
CA LEU A 230 -3.65 -22.20 22.96
C LEU A 230 -3.58 -22.81 24.36
N GLY A 231 -3.94 -22.03 25.39
CA GLY A 231 -3.73 -22.39 26.78
C GLY A 231 -2.23 -22.50 27.10
N ALA A 232 -1.90 -22.43 28.39
CA ALA A 232 -0.57 -22.84 28.82
C ALA A 232 -0.45 -24.36 28.64
N ALA A 233 -0.02 -24.81 27.47
CA ALA A 233 0.40 -26.19 27.29
C ALA A 233 1.73 -26.40 28.04
N ALA A 234 1.59 -26.76 29.32
CA ALA A 234 2.59 -27.22 30.26
C ALA A 234 3.62 -26.19 30.80
N LYS A 235 3.87 -26.35 32.10
CA LYS A 235 4.94 -25.74 32.89
C LYS A 235 6.31 -25.81 32.23
#